data_AF-A0A820RDL9-F1
#
_entry.id   AF-A0A820RDL9-F1
#
_cell.length_a   1.000
_cell.length_b   1.000
_cell.length_c   1.000
_cell.angle_alpha   90.00
_cell.angle_beta   90.00
_cell.angle_gamma   90.00
#
_symmetry.space_group_name_H-M   'P 1'
#
loop_
_entity.id
_entity.type
_entity.pdbx_description
1 polymer ?
#
loop_
_entity_poly.entity_id
_entity_poly.type
_entity_poly.pdbx_seq_one_letter_code
_entity_poly.pdbx_strand_id
1 'polypeptide(L)'
;MPIVLSLPFATDKYSSIEHLVIKNHIQLDTLYVILSYVPQIRHLSISLLIAPYRRHNMTFSITLNNLTYISLKLRSFDFHDFELLAKDLFHNLQVLRFCASDEITYLHANRWQNLILSHIPN
;
A
#
# COMPACT_ATOMS: atom_id res chain seq x y z
N MET A 1 -16.41 21.62 8.09
CA MET A 1 -15.10 21.62 7.38
C MET A 1 -14.31 20.43 7.88
N PRO A 2 -13.80 19.54 7.03
CA PRO A 2 -12.89 18.51 7.51
C PRO A 2 -11.55 19.17 7.83
N ILE A 3 -11.02 18.90 9.02
CA ILE A 3 -9.68 19.31 9.41
C ILE A 3 -8.72 18.47 8.56
N VAL A 4 -8.05 19.10 7.60
CA VAL A 4 -6.95 18.47 6.86
C VAL A 4 -5.72 18.59 7.75
N LEU A 5 -5.52 17.60 8.64
CA LEU A 5 -4.23 17.42 9.30
C LEU A 5 -3.27 16.85 8.26
N SER A 6 -2.56 17.74 7.54
CA SER A 6 -1.40 17.33 6.76
C SER A 6 -0.27 17.00 7.74
N LEU A 7 -0.27 15.76 8.25
CA LEU A 7 0.84 15.26 9.04
C LEU A 7 2.09 15.27 8.15
N PRO A 8 3.23 15.83 8.65
CA PRO A 8 4.48 15.77 7.90
C PRO A 8 4.93 14.31 7.78
N PHE A 9 5.87 14.05 6.87
CA PHE A 9 6.53 12.76 6.81
C PHE A 9 7.40 12.54 8.05
N ALA A 10 7.52 11.31 8.52
CA ALA A 10 8.31 11.01 9.71
C ALA A 10 9.79 11.39 9.52
N THR A 11 10.32 12.19 10.46
CA THR A 11 11.75 12.49 10.57
C THR A 11 12.49 11.43 11.39
N ASP A 12 11.78 10.76 12.30
CA ASP A 12 12.34 9.85 13.29
C ASP A 12 11.66 8.47 13.20
N LYS A 13 12.47 7.42 13.03
CA LYS A 13 12.02 6.06 12.65
C LYS A 13 12.04 5.08 13.84
N TYR A 14 11.50 5.47 15.00
CA TYR A 14 11.63 4.69 16.25
C TYR A 14 10.42 3.84 16.65
N SER A 15 9.40 3.71 15.80
CA SER A 15 8.21 2.93 16.17
C SER A 15 8.48 1.43 16.22
N SER A 16 8.01 0.79 17.29
CA SER A 16 8.00 -0.67 17.49
C SER A 16 6.71 -1.33 17.00
N ILE A 17 5.81 -0.59 16.35
CA ILE A 17 4.54 -1.14 15.86
C ILE A 17 4.82 -2.12 14.71
N GLU A 18 4.49 -3.39 14.93
CA GLU A 18 4.62 -4.45 13.92
C GLU A 18 3.28 -4.78 13.23
N HIS A 19 2.15 -4.44 13.86
CA HIS A 19 0.81 -4.75 13.34
C HIS A 19 -0.05 -3.49 13.30
N LEU A 20 -0.53 -3.12 12.12
CA LEU A 20 -1.44 -2.00 11.92
C LEU A 20 -2.72 -2.44 11.22
N VAL A 21 -3.86 -2.13 11.83
CA VAL A 21 -5.18 -2.41 11.28
C VAL A 21 -5.96 -1.09 11.20
N ILE A 22 -6.28 -0.66 9.98
CA ILE A 22 -7.07 0.53 9.70
C ILE A 22 -8.47 0.09 9.26
N LYS A 23 -9.44 0.20 10.18
CA LYS A 23 -10.85 -0.14 9.93
C LYS A 23 -11.67 1.03 9.35
N ASN A 24 -11.04 1.85 8.52
CA ASN A 24 -11.65 3.01 7.89
C ASN A 24 -11.21 3.13 6.43
N HIS A 25 -11.84 4.05 5.71
CA HIS A 25 -11.42 4.49 4.39
C HIS A 25 -10.20 5.40 4.51
N ILE A 26 -9.15 5.11 3.76
CA ILE A 26 -7.93 5.92 3.72
C ILE A 26 -7.48 6.15 2.28
N GLN A 27 -6.98 7.35 2.00
CA GLN A 27 -6.34 7.67 0.73
C GLN A 27 -4.89 7.18 0.73
N LEU A 28 -4.40 6.81 -0.45
CA LEU A 28 -3.06 6.25 -0.60
C LEU A 28 -1.94 7.16 -0.07
N ASP A 29 -2.00 8.45 -0.35
CA ASP A 29 -1.07 9.46 0.16
C ASP A 29 -1.02 9.51 1.69
N THR A 30 -2.20 9.46 2.32
CA THR A 30 -2.32 9.41 3.79
C THR A 30 -1.73 8.11 4.33
N LEU A 31 -1.90 6.99 3.63
CA LEU A 31 -1.29 5.73 4.02
C LEU A 31 0.24 5.82 4.02
N TYR A 32 0.86 6.38 2.99
CA TYR A 32 2.32 6.56 2.97
C TYR A 32 2.80 7.41 4.15
N VAL A 33 2.11 8.51 4.48
CA VAL A 33 2.46 9.31 5.66
C VAL A 33 2.43 8.46 6.92
N ILE A 34 1.38 7.68 7.16
CA ILE A 34 1.28 6.79 8.33
C ILE A 34 2.42 5.76 8.33
N LEU A 35 2.67 5.11 7.19
CA LEU A 35 3.71 4.08 7.07
C LEU A 35 5.11 4.63 7.33
N SER A 36 5.36 5.91 7.06
CA SER A 36 6.65 6.55 7.36
C SER A 36 6.96 6.53 8.87
N TYR A 37 5.93 6.55 9.72
CA TYR A 37 6.04 6.51 11.18
C TYR A 37 6.13 5.08 11.74
N VAL A 38 5.85 4.04 10.95
CA VAL A 38 5.83 2.63 11.41
C VAL A 38 6.77 1.74 10.57
N PRO A 39 8.08 2.04 10.51
CA PRO A 39 9.01 1.36 9.61
C PRO A 39 9.22 -0.13 9.91
N GLN A 40 8.91 -0.58 11.13
CA GLN A 40 9.06 -1.98 11.56
C GLN A 40 7.83 -2.85 11.29
N ILE A 41 6.82 -2.32 10.57
CA ILE A 41 5.58 -3.02 10.32
C ILE A 41 5.79 -4.35 9.58
N ARG A 42 5.11 -5.38 10.05
CA ARG A 42 5.07 -6.73 9.47
C ARG A 42 3.71 -7.08 8.89
N HIS A 43 2.65 -6.55 9.50
CA HIS A 43 1.27 -6.81 9.14
C HIS A 43 0.52 -5.50 8.93
N LEU A 44 0.04 -5.31 7.71
CA LEU A 44 -0.83 -4.20 7.34
C LEU A 44 -2.20 -4.71 6.90
N SER A 45 -3.27 -4.22 7.51
CA SER A 45 -4.63 -4.52 7.10
C SER A 45 -5.46 -3.24 6.99
N ILE A 46 -6.07 -3.02 5.84
CA ILE A 46 -6.85 -1.81 5.55
C ILE A 46 -8.22 -2.20 4.99
N SER A 47 -9.28 -1.70 5.62
CA SER A 47 -10.67 -2.00 5.22
C SER A 47 -11.07 -1.39 3.88
N LEU A 48 -10.55 -0.22 3.53
CA LEU A 48 -10.67 0.34 2.18
C LEU A 48 -9.54 1.34 1.89
N LEU A 49 -8.78 1.07 0.85
CA LEU A 49 -7.79 1.97 0.27
C LEU A 49 -8.37 2.61 -0.99
N ILE A 50 -8.32 3.94 -1.04
CA ILE A 50 -8.84 4.75 -2.14
C ILE A 50 -7.67 5.29 -2.95
N ALA A 51 -7.75 5.14 -4.27
CA ALA A 51 -6.73 5.65 -5.17
C ALA A 51 -6.57 7.17 -5.02
N PRO A 52 -5.36 7.71 -5.27
CA PRO A 52 -5.13 9.14 -5.17
C PRO A 52 -5.99 9.89 -6.21
N TYR A 53 -6.58 11.01 -5.80
CA TYR A 53 -7.46 11.83 -6.67
C TYR A 53 -6.74 12.40 -7.89
N ARG A 54 -5.42 12.50 -7.83
CA ARG A 54 -4.53 12.89 -8.93
C ARG A 54 -3.39 11.88 -8.97
N ARG A 55 -3.11 11.32 -10.15
CA ARG A 55 -1.87 10.58 -10.46
C ARG A 55 -0.70 11.55 -10.47
N HIS A 56 -0.38 12.15 -9.33
CA HIS A 56 0.88 12.83 -9.17
C HIS A 56 1.98 11.76 -9.12
N ASN A 57 3.13 12.06 -9.73
CA ASN A 57 4.37 11.28 -9.58
C ASN A 57 4.86 11.39 -8.13
N MET A 58 4.07 10.94 -7.17
CA MET A 58 4.43 10.90 -5.77
C MET A 58 5.40 9.76 -5.60
N THR A 59 6.69 10.06 -5.66
CA THR A 59 7.74 9.13 -5.24
C THR A 59 7.83 9.17 -3.72
N PHE A 60 7.00 8.39 -3.05
CA PHE A 60 7.16 8.14 -1.61
C PHE A 60 8.20 7.04 -1.43
N SER A 61 9.44 7.40 -1.09
CA SER A 61 10.45 6.41 -0.74
C SER A 61 10.23 5.97 0.71
N ILE A 62 9.43 4.92 0.90
CA ILE A 62 9.31 4.22 2.18
C ILE A 62 9.88 2.83 2.01
N THR A 63 10.73 2.45 2.94
CA THR A 63 11.30 1.10 2.99
C THR A 63 10.68 0.36 4.16
N LEU A 64 9.83 -0.62 3.87
CA LEU A 64 9.17 -1.48 4.86
C LEU A 64 9.77 -2.90 4.80
N ASN A 65 11.03 -3.01 5.21
CA ASN A 65 11.81 -4.25 5.08
C ASN A 65 11.18 -5.46 5.78
N ASN A 66 10.32 -5.26 6.76
CA ASN A 66 9.74 -6.35 7.54
C ASN A 66 8.31 -6.68 7.12
N LEU A 67 7.73 -5.98 6.14
CA LEU A 67 6.34 -6.15 5.74
C LEU A 67 6.16 -7.47 4.98
N THR A 68 5.53 -8.44 5.65
CA THR A 68 5.31 -9.79 5.11
C THR A 68 3.84 -10.10 4.84
N TYR A 69 2.92 -9.32 5.41
CA TYR A 69 1.48 -9.52 5.24
C TYR A 69 0.78 -8.21 4.91
N ILE A 70 -0.04 -8.24 3.87
CA ILE A 70 -0.90 -7.14 3.45
C ILE A 70 -2.31 -7.67 3.17
N SER A 71 -3.31 -6.96 3.69
CA SER A 71 -4.72 -7.17 3.41
C SER A 71 -5.40 -5.86 3.03
N LEU A 72 -5.86 -5.72 1.79
CA LEU A 72 -6.42 -4.47 1.26
C LEU A 72 -7.76 -4.70 0.56
N LYS A 73 -8.72 -3.79 0.75
CA LYS A 73 -9.81 -3.62 -0.21
C LYS A 73 -9.52 -2.37 -1.03
N LEU A 74 -9.49 -2.50 -2.35
CA LEU A 74 -9.11 -1.44 -3.27
C LEU A 74 -10.35 -0.86 -3.94
N ARG A 75 -10.46 0.47 -3.93
CA ARG A 75 -11.49 1.21 -4.67
C ARG A 75 -10.85 2.22 -5.60
N SER A 76 -11.28 2.19 -6.86
CA SER A 76 -10.75 3.06 -7.93
C SER A 76 -9.26 2.85 -8.22
N PHE A 77 -8.71 1.67 -7.91
CA PHE A 77 -7.37 1.26 -8.32
C PHE A 77 -7.48 0.39 -9.57
N ASP A 78 -6.90 0.83 -10.68
CA ASP A 78 -6.64 -0.08 -11.78
C ASP A 78 -5.43 -0.97 -11.46
N PHE A 79 -5.14 -1.96 -12.30
CA PHE A 79 -3.98 -2.83 -12.07
C PHE A 79 -2.64 -2.08 -12.17
N HIS A 80 -2.55 -0.98 -12.92
CA HIS A 80 -1.32 -0.19 -12.99
C HIS A 80 -1.04 0.52 -11.67
N ASP A 81 -2.07 1.10 -11.04
CA ASP A 81 -1.97 1.69 -9.71
C ASP A 81 -1.54 0.64 -8.67
N PHE A 82 -2.05 -0.59 -8.80
CA PHE A 82 -1.65 -1.72 -7.96
C PHE A 82 -0.19 -2.15 -8.19
N GLU A 83 0.29 -2.18 -9.44
CA GLU A 83 1.70 -2.46 -9.77
C GLU A 83 2.64 -1.45 -9.11
N LEU A 84 2.27 -0.17 -9.10
CA LEU A 84 3.04 0.88 -8.45
C LEU A 84 3.09 0.68 -6.93
N LEU A 85 1.95 0.39 -6.31
CA LEU A 85 1.87 0.07 -4.88
C LEU A 85 2.75 -1.14 -4.52
N ALA A 86 2.69 -2.18 -5.35
CA ALA A 86 3.45 -3.40 -5.15
C ALA A 86 4.96 -3.16 -5.26
N LYS A 87 5.38 -2.36 -6.23
CA LYS A 87 6.77 -1.96 -6.41
C LYS A 87 7.33 -1.24 -5.18
N ASP A 88 6.51 -0.43 -4.51
CA ASP A 88 6.96 0.34 -3.35
C ASP A 88 6.96 -0.47 -2.05
N LEU A 89 6.02 -1.41 -1.88
CA LEU A 89 5.74 -2.01 -0.57
C LEU A 89 5.97 -3.52 -0.49
N PHE A 90 5.97 -4.27 -1.60
CA PHE A 90 5.78 -5.73 -1.56
C PHE A 90 7.08 -6.55 -1.62
N HIS A 91 8.25 -5.90 -1.48
CA HIS A 91 9.55 -6.56 -1.65
C HIS A 91 9.74 -7.85 -0.83
N ASN A 92 9.18 -7.91 0.38
CA ASN A 92 9.28 -9.07 1.27
C ASN A 92 7.90 -9.68 1.59
N LEU A 93 6.91 -9.40 0.75
CA LEU A 93 5.53 -9.83 0.97
C LEU A 93 5.40 -11.34 0.78
N GLN A 94 4.87 -12.02 1.79
CA GLN A 94 4.59 -13.46 1.76
C GLN A 94 3.09 -13.74 1.61
N VAL A 95 2.25 -12.84 2.14
CA VAL A 95 0.79 -12.98 2.10
C VAL A 95 0.17 -11.70 1.53
N LEU A 96 -0.39 -11.84 0.34
CA LEU A 96 -1.23 -10.83 -0.29
C LEU A 96 -2.69 -11.24 -0.21
N ARG A 97 -3.50 -10.47 0.52
CA ARG A 97 -4.95 -10.52 0.44
C ARG A 97 -5.45 -9.23 -0.15
N PHE A 98 -6.24 -9.33 -1.21
CA PHE A 98 -6.84 -8.14 -1.79
C PHE A 98 -8.25 -8.40 -2.30
N CYS A 99 -9.04 -7.34 -2.37
CA CYS A 99 -10.33 -7.30 -3.03
C CYS A 99 -10.40 -6.02 -3.85
N ALA A 100 -10.37 -6.13 -5.18
CA ALA A 100 -10.57 -5.00 -6.09
C ALA A 100 -12.00 -5.08 -6.64
N SER A 101 -12.74 -3.97 -6.61
CA SER A 101 -14.05 -3.89 -7.22
C SER A 101 -13.94 -3.57 -8.71
N ASP A 102 -14.56 -4.39 -9.56
CA ASP A 102 -15.02 -4.06 -10.92
C ASP A 102 -13.98 -3.61 -11.96
N GLU A 103 -12.72 -4.02 -11.80
CA GLU A 103 -11.66 -3.67 -12.76
C GLU A 103 -11.20 -4.90 -13.56
N ILE A 104 -11.61 -4.97 -14.83
CA ILE A 104 -11.24 -6.05 -15.78
C ILE A 104 -9.72 -6.19 -15.92
N THR A 105 -8.97 -5.14 -15.60
CA THR A 105 -7.50 -5.10 -15.68
C THR A 105 -6.83 -6.12 -14.75
N TYR A 106 -7.50 -6.56 -13.67
CA TYR A 106 -7.00 -7.62 -12.78
C TYR A 106 -7.15 -9.04 -13.34
N LEU A 107 -7.86 -9.22 -14.46
CA LEU A 107 -8.04 -10.54 -15.09
C LEU A 107 -6.91 -10.90 -16.06
N HIS A 108 -5.91 -10.01 -16.26
CA HIS A 108 -4.79 -10.24 -17.15
C HIS A 108 -3.69 -11.08 -16.48
N ALA A 109 -3.70 -12.39 -16.71
CA ALA A 109 -2.75 -13.33 -16.13
C ALA A 109 -1.26 -12.96 -16.37
N ASN A 110 -0.92 -12.47 -17.57
CA ASN A 110 0.45 -12.08 -17.89
C ASN A 110 0.96 -10.93 -17.00
N ARG A 111 0.08 -10.00 -16.61
CA ARG A 111 0.45 -8.88 -15.72
C ARG A 111 0.73 -9.39 -14.31
N TRP A 112 -0.09 -10.31 -13.81
CA TRP A 112 0.17 -10.99 -12.54
C TRP A 112 1.50 -11.74 -12.54
N GLN A 113 1.77 -12.52 -13.58
CA GLN A 113 3.03 -13.25 -13.70
C GLN A 113 4.22 -12.28 -13.66
N ASN A 114 4.17 -11.20 -14.44
CA ASN A 114 5.23 -10.20 -14.46
C ASN A 114 5.39 -9.52 -13.10
N LEU A 115 4.29 -9.16 -12.44
CA LEU A 115 4.30 -8.52 -11.13
C LEU A 115 4.95 -9.41 -10.07
N ILE A 116 4.54 -10.68 -10.00
CA ILE A 116 5.06 -11.66 -9.04
C ILE A 116 6.55 -11.86 -9.27
N LEU A 117 6.97 -12.16 -10.50
CA LEU A 117 8.38 -12.40 -10.83
C LEU A 117 9.27 -11.16 -10.60
N SER A 118 8.73 -9.95 -10.72
CA SER A 118 9.52 -8.71 -10.62
C SER A 118 9.57 -8.13 -9.21
N HIS A 119 8.50 -8.28 -8.42
CA HIS A 119 8.32 -7.53 -7.16
C HIS A 119 7.88 -8.38 -5.97
N ILE A 120 7.44 -9.64 -6.19
CA ILE A 120 7.01 -10.56 -5.14
C ILE A 120 7.65 -11.95 -5.35
N PRO A 121 9.00 -12.05 -5.42
CA PRO A 121 9.66 -13.29 -5.79
C PRO A 121 9.74 -14.32 -4.65
N ASN A 122 9.36 -13.95 -3.43
CA ASN A 122 9.52 -14.73 -2.21
C ASN A 122 8.23 -15.44 -1.79
#